data_AF-A0A2V7G039-F1
#
_entry.id   AF-A0A2V7G039-F1
#
_cell.length_a   1.000
_cell.length_b   1.000
_cell.length_c   1.000
_cell.angle_alpha   90.00
_cell.angle_beta   90.00
_cell.angle_gamma   90.00
#
_symmetry.space_group_name_H-M   'P 1'
#
loop_
_entity.id
_entity.type
_entity.pdbx_description
1 polymer ?
#
loop_
_entity_poly.entity_id
_entity_poly.type
_entity_poly.pdbx_seq_one_letter_code
_entity_poly.pdbx_strand_id
1 'polypeptide(L)'
;MTQAELLRYLVEALEALGVEYMVGGSHAAMYYGEPRLTRDVDVVVALPLERLPALLQRFPPEGFYVDAEAAREAIETSGQFNIIHPGSGQKIDVYVNP
;
A
#
# COMPACT_ATOMS: atom_id res chain seq x y z
N MET A 1 13.40 1.58 8.09
CA MET A 1 12.52 1.33 6.93
C MET A 1 12.65 2.47 5.94
N THR A 2 13.31 2.23 4.81
CA THR A 2 13.29 3.09 3.63
C THR A 2 11.95 2.93 2.89
N GLN A 3 11.65 3.81 1.92
CA GLN A 3 10.44 3.69 1.11
C GLN A 3 10.40 2.37 0.33
N ALA A 4 11.54 1.94 -0.23
CA ALA A 4 11.63 0.68 -0.96
C ALA A 4 11.44 -0.54 -0.05
N GLU A 5 11.89 -0.47 1.21
CA GLU A 5 11.64 -1.52 2.21
C GLU A 5 10.15 -1.59 2.59
N LEU A 6 9.48 -0.44 2.77
CA LEU A 6 8.04 -0.40 3.05
C LEU A 6 7.22 -0.94 1.86
N LEU A 7 7.61 -0.59 0.63
CA LEU A 7 6.96 -1.09 -0.58
C LEU A 7 7.12 -2.60 -0.70
N ARG A 8 8.35 -3.11 -0.51
CA ARG A 8 8.60 -4.55 -0.53
C ARG A 8 7.75 -5.27 0.52
N TYR A 9 7.65 -4.72 1.72
CA TYR A 9 6.83 -5.28 2.79
C TYR A 9 5.34 -5.38 2.40
N LEU A 10 4.79 -4.32 1.80
CA LEU A 10 3.42 -4.34 1.28
C LEU A 10 3.23 -5.37 0.17
N VAL A 11 4.16 -5.41 -0.80
CA VAL A 11 4.11 -6.39 -1.91
C VAL A 11 4.12 -7.82 -1.38
N GLU A 12 5.02 -8.16 -0.46
CA GLU A 12 5.09 -9.49 0.15
C GLU A 12 3.79 -9.85 0.89
N ALA A 13 3.15 -8.87 1.55
CA ALA A 13 1.85 -9.06 2.18
C ALA A 13 0.74 -9.35 1.17
N LEU A 14 0.68 -8.60 0.06
CA LEU A 14 -0.32 -8.77 -1.00
C LEU A 14 -0.15 -10.11 -1.72
N GLU A 15 1.09 -10.49 -2.07
CA GLU A 15 1.41 -11.77 -2.70
C GLU A 15 1.03 -12.95 -1.80
N ALA A 16 1.34 -12.88 -0.50
CA ALA A 16 0.98 -13.93 0.44
C ALA A 16 -0.54 -14.07 0.66
N LEU A 17 -1.32 -13.04 0.33
CA LEU A 17 -2.78 -13.05 0.39
C LEU A 17 -3.44 -13.37 -0.96
N GLY A 18 -2.66 -13.46 -2.04
CA GLY A 18 -3.16 -13.63 -3.41
C GLY A 18 -3.97 -12.43 -3.89
N VAL A 19 -3.61 -11.22 -3.45
CA VAL A 19 -4.25 -9.96 -3.85
C VAL A 19 -3.50 -9.39 -5.05
N GLU A 20 -4.22 -9.12 -6.14
CA GLU A 20 -3.63 -8.48 -7.32
C GLU A 20 -3.32 -7.01 -7.02
N TYR A 21 -2.19 -6.54 -7.54
CA TYR A 21 -1.72 -5.19 -7.31
C TYR A 21 -0.94 -4.64 -8.51
N MET A 22 -0.86 -3.32 -8.57
CA MET A 22 -0.02 -2.58 -9.50
C MET A 22 0.72 -1.49 -8.73
N VAL A 23 2.04 -1.47 -8.83
CA VAL A 23 2.86 -0.38 -8.28
C VAL A 23 2.85 0.79 -9.27
N GLY A 24 2.40 1.95 -8.80
CA GLY A 24 2.39 3.23 -9.50
C GLY A 24 3.38 4.25 -8.92
N GLY A 25 3.35 5.47 -9.42
CA GLY A 25 4.24 6.56 -8.99
C GLY A 25 5.62 6.57 -9.65
N SER A 26 6.51 7.45 -9.16
CA SER A 26 7.84 7.68 -9.74
C SER A 26 8.75 6.44 -9.68
N HIS A 27 8.51 5.50 -8.78
CA HIS A 27 9.26 4.23 -8.71
C HIS A 27 8.91 3.27 -9.86
N ALA A 28 7.65 3.26 -10.32
CA ALA A 28 7.27 2.53 -11.54
C ALA A 28 7.83 3.22 -12.79
N ALA A 29 7.87 4.56 -12.79
CA ALA A 29 8.52 5.33 -13.84
C ALA A 29 10.03 5.07 -13.88
N MET A 30 10.75 5.02 -12.75
CA MET A 30 12.19 4.74 -12.73
C MET A 30 12.58 3.39 -13.37
N TYR A 31 11.66 2.42 -13.46
CA TYR A 31 11.89 1.16 -14.18
C TYR A 31 11.46 1.19 -15.66
N TYR A 32 10.56 2.09 -16.09
CA TYR A 32 9.95 2.10 -17.44
C TYR A 32 9.89 3.47 -18.17
N GLY A 33 10.45 4.57 -17.65
CA GLY A 33 10.37 5.91 -18.26
C GLY A 33 11.08 7.03 -17.47
N GLU A 34 11.16 8.25 -18.03
CA GLU A 34 12.05 9.31 -17.54
C GLU A 34 11.88 9.68 -16.04
N PRO A 35 12.99 10.01 -15.35
CA PRO A 35 12.96 10.34 -13.93
C PRO A 35 12.15 11.61 -13.66
N ARG A 36 11.04 11.46 -12.93
CA ARG A 36 10.37 12.57 -12.26
C ARG A 36 10.51 12.39 -10.76
N LEU A 37 11.06 13.41 -10.11
CA LEU A 37 11.30 13.45 -8.67
C LEU A 37 9.99 13.75 -7.92
N THR A 38 9.01 12.85 -7.95
CA THR A 38 7.98 12.80 -6.92
C THR A 38 8.36 11.69 -5.94
N ARG A 39 8.19 11.96 -4.64
CA ARG A 39 8.60 11.08 -3.55
C ARG A 39 7.52 10.07 -3.18
N ASP A 40 6.49 9.95 -4.00
CA ASP A 40 5.25 9.25 -3.65
C ASP A 40 5.19 7.91 -4.39
N VAL A 41 5.00 6.84 -3.60
CA VAL A 41 4.78 5.47 -4.09
C VAL A 41 3.31 5.20 -3.90
N ASP A 42 2.63 4.98 -5.03
CA ASP A 42 1.23 4.64 -5.09
C ASP A 42 1.10 3.14 -5.38
N VAL A 43 0.15 2.46 -4.75
CA VAL A 43 -0.15 1.05 -5.06
C VAL A 43 -1.64 0.92 -5.30
N VAL A 44 -2.01 0.43 -6.48
CA VAL A 44 -3.39 0.04 -6.77
C VAL A 44 -3.55 -1.43 -6.38
N VAL A 45 -4.63 -1.78 -5.68
CA VAL A 45 -4.91 -3.15 -5.24
C VAL A 45 -6.35 -3.56 -5.61
N ALA A 46 -6.52 -4.79 -6.06
CA ALA A 46 -7.81 -5.45 -6.16
C ALA A 46 -8.07 -6.19 -4.84
N LEU A 47 -8.28 -5.42 -3.76
CA LEU A 47 -8.41 -5.94 -2.40
C LEU A 47 -9.88 -6.23 -2.06
N PRO A 48 -10.29 -7.50 -1.98
CA PRO A 48 -11.65 -7.84 -1.57
C PRO A 48 -11.81 -7.68 -0.04
N LEU A 49 -13.03 -7.35 0.40
CA LEU A 49 -13.31 -7.02 1.80
C LEU A 49 -12.96 -8.18 2.76
N GLU A 50 -13.11 -9.43 2.31
CA GLU A 50 -12.81 -10.62 3.12
C GLU A 50 -11.31 -10.77 3.41
N ARG A 51 -10.45 -10.11 2.63
CA ARG A 51 -8.98 -10.12 2.81
C ARG A 51 -8.48 -8.96 3.66
N LEU A 52 -9.28 -7.92 3.90
CA LEU A 52 -8.88 -6.76 4.71
C LEU A 52 -8.35 -7.16 6.11
N PRO A 53 -9.03 -8.03 6.88
CA PRO A 53 -8.52 -8.43 8.21
C PRO A 53 -7.14 -9.11 8.13
N ALA A 54 -6.92 -9.92 7.09
CA ALA A 54 -5.66 -10.62 6.89
C ALA A 54 -4.53 -9.67 6.44
N LEU A 55 -4.86 -8.62 5.68
CA LEU A 55 -3.93 -7.54 5.34
C LEU A 55 -3.56 -6.75 6.59
N LEU A 56 -4.54 -6.31 7.39
CA LEU A 56 -4.29 -5.55 8.63
C LEU A 56 -3.41 -6.32 9.63
N GLN A 57 -3.55 -7.64 9.72
CA GLN A 57 -2.68 -8.49 10.54
C GLN A 57 -1.20 -8.46 10.12
N ARG A 58 -0.91 -8.10 8.86
CA ARG A 58 0.47 -7.89 8.40
C ARG A 58 1.03 -6.54 8.83
N PHE A 59 0.21 -5.59 9.27
CA PHE A 59 0.64 -4.25 9.69
C PHE A 59 0.31 -4.02 11.17
N PRO A 60 1.06 -4.65 12.09
CA PRO A 60 0.80 -4.55 13.51
C PRO A 60 0.93 -3.09 14.00
N PRO A 61 0.04 -2.63 14.90
CA PRO A 61 -0.03 -1.23 15.33
C PRO A 61 1.22 -0.74 16.07
N GLU A 62 2.06 -1.66 16.56
CA GLU A 62 3.34 -1.35 17.20
C GLU A 62 4.39 -0.85 16.19
N GLY A 63 4.27 -1.22 14.91
CA GLY A 63 5.22 -0.89 13.85
C GLY A 63 4.65 -0.02 12.74
N PHE A 64 3.34 0.00 12.58
CA PHE A 64 2.67 0.64 11.47
C PHE A 64 1.40 1.37 11.90
N TYR A 65 1.02 2.36 11.11
CA TYR A 65 -0.29 2.98 11.19
C TYR A 65 -1.05 2.66 9.91
N VAL A 66 -2.21 2.04 10.08
CA VAL A 66 -3.22 1.80 9.04
C VAL A 66 -4.57 2.04 9.69
N ASP A 67 -5.36 2.96 9.13
CA ASP A 67 -6.73 3.18 9.60
C ASP A 67 -7.65 2.10 9.02
N ALA A 68 -8.15 1.22 9.88
CA ALA A 68 -8.97 0.08 9.49
C ALA A 68 -10.32 0.51 8.89
N GLU A 69 -10.94 1.58 9.41
CA GLU A 69 -12.21 2.08 8.88
C GLU A 69 -11.99 2.76 7.53
N ALA A 70 -10.92 3.56 7.39
CA ALA A 70 -10.59 4.17 6.10
C ALA A 70 -10.26 3.10 5.04
N ALA A 71 -9.55 2.04 5.40
CA ALA A 71 -9.28 0.92 4.49
C ALA A 71 -10.57 0.18 4.10
N ARG A 72 -11.49 -0.01 5.04
CA ARG A 72 -12.81 -0.60 4.80
C ARG A 72 -13.64 0.25 3.83
N GLU A 73 -13.72 1.55 4.09
CA GLU A 73 -14.42 2.52 3.24
C GLU A 73 -13.81 2.57 1.84
N ALA A 74 -12.48 2.55 1.73
CA ALA A 74 -11.79 2.53 0.44
C ALA A 74 -12.16 1.30 -0.40
N ILE A 75 -12.29 0.12 0.21
CA ILE A 75 -12.73 -1.09 -0.49
C ILE A 75 -14.16 -0.95 -1.00
N GLU A 76 -15.07 -0.41 -0.18
CA GLU A 76 -16.48 -0.26 -0.53
C GLU A 76 -16.73 0.80 -1.62
N THR A 77 -15.86 1.82 -1.69
CA THR A 77 -16.05 2.99 -2.54
C THR A 77 -15.06 3.11 -3.70
N SER A 78 -14.16 2.13 -3.86
CA SER A 78 -13.00 2.23 -4.77
C SER A 78 -12.16 3.49 -4.47
N GLY A 79 -11.97 3.76 -3.18
CA GLY A 79 -11.27 4.92 -2.65
C GLY A 79 -9.79 4.65 -2.39
N GLN A 80 -9.23 5.36 -1.41
CA GLN A 80 -7.82 5.24 -1.02
C GLN A 80 -7.64 5.23 0.50
N PHE A 81 -6.58 4.58 0.96
CA PHE A 81 -6.10 4.61 2.34
C PHE A 81 -4.57 4.59 2.38
N ASN A 82 -3.99 4.86 3.55
CA ASN A 82 -2.54 5.00 3.67
C ASN A 82 -1.97 3.95 4.62
N ILE A 83 -0.76 3.51 4.31
CA ILE A 83 0.09 2.72 5.21
C ILE A 83 1.28 3.57 5.59
N ILE A 84 1.48 3.80 6.88
CA ILE A 84 2.55 4.66 7.40
C ILE A 84 3.43 3.84 8.33
N HIS A 85 4.75 3.99 8.21
CA HIS A 85 5.71 3.48 9.19
C HIS A 85 6.22 4.66 10.06
N PRO A 86 5.69 4.83 11.29
CA PRO A 86 5.93 6.04 12.09
C PRO A 86 7.41 6.28 12.41
N GLY A 87 8.18 5.22 12.66
CA GLY A 87 9.60 5.32 13.03
C GLY A 87 10.49 5.91 11.93
N SER A 88 10.06 5.88 10.66
CA SER A 88 10.81 6.47 9.55
C SER A 88 10.07 7.58 8.81
N GLY A 89 8.79 7.82 9.14
CA GLY A 89 7.93 8.77 8.43
C GLY A 89 7.59 8.37 7.00
N GLN A 90 7.87 7.12 6.60
CA GLN A 90 7.56 6.62 5.25
C GLN A 90 6.09 6.29 5.14
N LYS A 91 5.52 6.56 3.96
CA LYS A 91 4.12 6.35 3.62
C LYS A 91 3.99 5.69 2.25
N ILE A 92 2.97 4.85 2.10
CA ILE A 92 2.44 4.40 0.81
C ILE A 92 0.97 4.78 0.73
N ASP A 93 0.58 5.34 -0.40
CA ASP A 93 -0.82 5.60 -0.74
C ASP A 93 -1.37 4.36 -1.47
N VAL A 94 -2.46 3.78 -0.96
CA VAL A 94 -3.08 2.55 -1.48
C VAL A 94 -4.45 2.89 -2.06
N TYR A 95 -4.60 2.68 -3.36
CA TYR A 95 -5.83 2.87 -4.11
C TYR A 95 -6.53 1.52 -4.30
N VAL A 96 -7.83 1.44 -4.04
CA VAL A 96 -8.60 0.21 -4.26
C VAL A 96 -9.34 0.31 -5.59
N ASN A 97 -9.16 -0.69 -6.45
CA ASN A 97 -9.90 -0.82 -7.71
C ASN A 97 -10.32 -2.29 -7.89
N PRO A 98 -11.64 -2.58 -7.99
CA PRO A 98 -12.16 -3.94 -8.10
C PRO A 98 -11.87 -4.64 -9.43
#